data_AF-A0A1E5JSD7-F1
#
_entry.id   AF-A0A1E5JSD7-F1
#
_cell.length_a   1.000
_cell.length_b   1.000
_cell.length_c   1.000
_cell.angle_alpha   90.00
_cell.angle_beta   90.00
_cell.angle_gamma   90.00
#
_symmetry.space_group_name_H-M   'P 1'
#
loop_
_entity.id
_entity.type
_entity.pdbx_description
1 polymer ?
#
loop_
_entity_poly.entity_id
_entity_poly.type
_entity_poly.pdbx_seq_one_letter_code
_entity_poly.pdbx_strand_id
1 'polypeptide(L)'
;MSGTKIEIGKGPSMTNPNSEILDDDLTIEEMVIDNPGGGDCGFYAFAVGLIDIIQKEHALTRKSKTYEQWRIQSLRHVSLQEILDIDLNELYHSHRNYKKELLFKLQMSLRIIAFNVYKNEPLNRIITEDILNDGRANISATPIFCKFVELVDFYLGKNDHSLAAISQFNELALSPEARRLAQETAQSLALKLKGKGDKEAQKIQNAYVKEVLEKDIIVGREANPDSVILKGMEKIKEDGRWATHYDLKEIADQLHVNLHVVGKENGRDKPSYPIITLYNMGNTHWTTKVTIAKKMSKNLAKPKEHLEGSSLSPPISKQIIGLDIDPKQLKQNPIVKRPPLQDQNFPKTDVSKHNETQPRVMNPERSKKQPQHYFSKETLFKHSEEMPLTLMSSKAEQKELNRLIHVVHRTVIAYCTYSDGIIFSFFHRHGASGRTRASNFDEQFSLVEDLEQAKNMLVDFLEDSKNGKTHPHSFRTMLLKGLLVANEPHNKMDLKYISKNYSALLAEFQEEFIPDELVIF
;
A
#
# COMPACT_ATOMS: atom_id res chain seq x y z
N MET A 1 25.76 68.45 -2.98
CA MET A 1 27.11 68.40 -3.55
C MET A 1 28.08 67.95 -2.46
N SER A 2 28.60 66.73 -2.58
CA SER A 2 29.94 66.31 -2.14
C SER A 2 30.04 64.82 -2.48
N GLY A 3 30.81 64.50 -3.51
CA GLY A 3 31.10 63.12 -3.89
C GLY A 3 32.32 62.62 -3.13
N THR A 4 32.31 61.37 -2.69
CA THR A 4 33.54 60.66 -2.33
C THR A 4 33.54 59.30 -3.03
N LYS A 5 34.63 59.09 -3.77
CA LYS A 5 34.96 58.00 -4.68
C LYS A 5 35.58 56.87 -3.86
N ILE A 6 35.15 55.62 -4.05
CA ILE A 6 35.85 54.44 -3.51
C ILE A 6 36.24 53.55 -4.69
N GLU A 7 37.54 53.24 -4.76
CA GLU A 7 38.19 52.49 -5.82
C GLU A 7 37.95 50.98 -5.70
N ILE A 8 37.80 50.35 -6.86
CA ILE A 8 37.57 48.93 -7.07
C ILE A 8 38.93 48.23 -7.22
N GLY A 9 39.25 47.31 -6.31
CA GLY A 9 40.38 46.39 -6.44
C GLY A 9 40.08 45.27 -7.44
N LYS A 10 40.92 45.15 -8.47
CA LYS A 10 40.93 44.06 -9.45
C LYS A 10 41.50 42.78 -8.81
N GLY A 11 40.70 41.72 -8.73
CA GLY A 11 41.16 40.34 -8.51
C GLY A 11 41.59 39.68 -9.84
N PRO A 12 42.51 38.71 -9.83
CA PRO A 12 43.10 38.14 -11.03
C PRO A 12 42.18 37.11 -11.72
N SER A 13 42.17 37.20 -13.05
CA SER A 13 41.64 36.19 -13.97
C SER A 13 42.52 34.94 -13.95
N MET A 14 41.92 33.77 -13.80
CA MET A 14 42.49 32.49 -14.23
C MET A 14 41.38 31.63 -14.85
N THR A 15 41.59 31.33 -16.13
CA THR A 15 40.90 30.40 -17.00
C THR A 15 41.08 28.94 -16.57
N ASN A 16 39.97 28.21 -16.44
CA ASN A 16 39.71 26.82 -16.88
C ASN A 16 38.73 26.13 -15.92
N PRO A 17 37.55 25.67 -16.38
CA PRO A 17 36.77 24.71 -15.63
C PRO A 17 37.45 23.34 -15.79
N ASN A 18 38.04 22.84 -14.70
CA ASN A 18 38.25 21.41 -14.57
C ASN A 18 36.88 20.76 -14.69
N SER A 19 36.68 20.00 -15.77
CA SER A 19 35.64 19.00 -15.88
C SER A 19 35.77 18.06 -14.69
N GLU A 20 34.91 18.21 -13.68
CA GLU A 20 34.64 17.14 -12.73
C GLU A 20 34.15 15.96 -13.54
N ILE A 21 35.02 14.95 -13.59
CA ILE A 21 34.75 13.62 -14.11
C ILE A 21 33.58 13.09 -13.29
N LEU A 22 32.38 13.16 -13.84
CA LEU A 22 31.26 12.35 -13.38
C LEU A 22 31.71 10.89 -13.51
N ASP A 23 31.66 10.16 -12.39
CA ASP A 23 32.04 8.76 -12.27
C ASP A 23 31.06 7.92 -13.12
N ASP A 24 31.40 7.77 -14.40
CA ASP A 24 30.55 7.28 -15.52
C ASP A 24 30.25 5.76 -15.46
N ASP A 25 30.25 5.16 -14.26
CA ASP A 25 30.25 3.69 -14.07
C ASP A 25 29.26 3.21 -13.00
N LEU A 26 28.25 4.03 -12.66
CA LEU A 26 27.14 3.63 -11.79
C LEU A 26 25.95 3.17 -12.63
N THR A 27 25.74 1.86 -12.68
CA THR A 27 24.52 1.27 -13.25
C THR A 27 23.46 1.14 -12.16
N ILE A 28 22.26 1.66 -12.43
CA ILE A 28 21.10 1.48 -11.56
C ILE A 28 20.37 0.23 -12.03
N GLU A 29 20.34 -0.81 -11.20
CA GLU A 29 19.63 -2.05 -11.48
C GLU A 29 18.38 -2.16 -10.59
N GLU A 30 17.26 -2.49 -11.20
CA GLU A 30 16.04 -2.84 -10.47
C GLU A 30 16.04 -4.34 -10.17
N MET A 31 15.86 -4.70 -8.91
CA MET A 31 15.87 -6.09 -8.45
C MET A 31 14.57 -6.41 -7.72
N VAL A 32 14.02 -7.59 -7.99
CA VAL A 32 12.87 -8.13 -7.26
C VAL A 32 13.39 -9.15 -6.24
N ILE A 33 13.40 -8.75 -4.98
CA ILE A 33 13.90 -9.55 -3.87
C ILE A 33 12.77 -10.42 -3.32
N ASP A 34 13.00 -11.73 -3.35
CA ASP A 34 12.17 -12.73 -2.68
C ASP A 34 12.53 -12.81 -1.18
N ASN A 35 11.78 -13.58 -0.40
CA ASN A 35 11.93 -13.67 1.05
C ASN A 35 11.80 -15.12 1.56
N PRO A 36 12.08 -15.39 2.84
CA PRO A 36 11.99 -16.74 3.41
C PRO A 36 10.62 -17.43 3.28
N GLY A 37 9.53 -16.69 3.05
CA GLY A 37 8.19 -17.25 2.90
C GLY A 37 7.58 -17.74 4.23
N GLY A 38 6.90 -18.89 4.21
CA GLY A 38 6.32 -19.52 5.41
C GLY A 38 4.96 -18.98 5.85
N GLY A 39 4.30 -18.16 5.02
CA GLY A 39 3.06 -17.47 5.35
C GLY A 39 3.25 -16.06 5.91
N ASP A 40 4.50 -15.62 6.07
CA ASP A 40 4.84 -14.28 6.55
C ASP A 40 5.31 -13.33 5.43
N CYS A 41 5.20 -13.77 4.17
CA CYS A 41 5.86 -13.15 3.02
C CYS A 41 5.52 -11.66 2.83
N GLY A 42 4.30 -11.23 3.13
CA GLY A 42 3.93 -9.81 3.04
C GLY A 42 4.66 -8.92 4.04
N PHE A 43 4.83 -9.39 5.29
CA PHE A 43 5.58 -8.65 6.30
C PHE A 43 7.09 -8.68 6.01
N TYR A 44 7.63 -9.80 5.53
CA TYR A 44 9.01 -9.84 5.06
C TYR A 44 9.25 -8.88 3.89
N ALA A 45 8.39 -8.92 2.87
CA ALA A 45 8.52 -8.05 1.70
C ALA A 45 8.50 -6.56 2.11
N PHE A 46 7.59 -6.20 3.01
CA PHE A 46 7.55 -4.84 3.56
C PHE A 46 8.83 -4.49 4.32
N ALA A 47 9.35 -5.40 5.17
CA ALA A 47 10.60 -5.21 5.89
C ALA A 47 11.80 -5.00 4.96
N VAL A 48 11.89 -5.76 3.85
CA VAL A 48 12.93 -5.57 2.83
C VAL A 48 12.85 -4.19 2.19
N GLY A 49 11.63 -3.68 1.94
CA GLY A 49 11.43 -2.33 1.42
C GLY A 49 11.90 -1.25 2.42
N LEU A 50 11.64 -1.45 3.71
CA LEU A 50 12.14 -0.55 4.75
C LEU A 50 13.67 -0.59 4.87
N ILE A 51 14.30 -1.75 4.74
CA ILE A 51 15.77 -1.88 4.72
C ILE A 51 16.36 -1.02 3.60
N ASP A 52 15.83 -1.13 2.37
CA ASP A 52 16.27 -0.33 1.22
C ASP A 52 16.15 1.18 1.48
N ILE A 53 15.01 1.63 2.01
CA ILE A 53 14.80 3.04 2.37
C ILE A 53 15.80 3.50 3.44
N ILE A 54 15.97 2.74 4.52
CA ILE A 54 16.86 3.09 5.62
C ILE A 54 18.32 3.20 5.13
N GLN A 55 18.76 2.28 4.29
CA GLN A 55 20.10 2.29 3.72
C GLN A 55 20.31 3.52 2.82
N LYS A 56 19.32 3.86 1.98
CA LYS A 56 19.36 5.06 1.12
C LYS A 56 19.36 6.36 1.93
N GLU A 57 18.48 6.50 2.92
CA GLU A 57 18.45 7.67 3.80
C GLU A 57 19.78 7.86 4.53
N HIS A 58 20.34 6.76 5.06
CA HIS A 58 21.60 6.80 5.79
C HIS A 58 22.80 7.08 4.89
N ALA A 59 22.82 6.56 3.66
CA ALA A 59 23.87 6.88 2.69
C ALA A 59 23.90 8.39 2.36
N LEU A 60 22.73 9.03 2.29
CA LEU A 60 22.61 10.46 1.97
C LEU A 60 22.90 11.37 3.18
N THR A 61 22.43 11.01 4.37
CA THR A 61 22.38 11.94 5.51
C THR A 61 23.07 11.46 6.78
N ARG A 62 23.60 10.23 6.79
CA ARG A 62 24.11 9.52 7.99
C ARG A 62 23.08 9.38 9.11
N LYS A 63 21.81 9.55 8.79
CA LYS A 63 20.64 9.36 9.66
C LYS A 63 19.54 8.67 8.85
N SER A 64 18.60 8.03 9.52
CA SER A 64 17.39 7.51 8.87
C SER A 64 16.17 7.88 9.69
N LYS A 65 15.25 8.64 9.08
CA LYS A 65 13.97 8.99 9.71
C LYS A 65 13.07 7.77 9.79
N THR A 66 13.09 6.92 8.76
CA THR A 66 12.33 5.68 8.72
C THR A 66 12.75 4.73 9.84
N TYR A 67 14.06 4.57 10.10
CA TYR A 67 14.54 3.75 11.23
C TYR A 67 14.06 4.29 12.57
N GLU A 68 14.19 5.60 12.82
CA GLU A 68 13.76 6.19 14.09
C GLU A 68 12.25 6.03 14.30
N GLN A 69 11.45 6.25 13.26
CA GLN A 69 10.00 6.04 13.31
C GLN A 69 9.67 4.57 13.63
N TRP A 70 10.32 3.62 12.95
CA TRP A 70 10.08 2.19 13.19
C TRP A 70 10.49 1.76 14.59
N ARG A 71 11.63 2.27 15.09
CA ARG A 71 12.11 2.05 16.47
C ARG A 71 11.12 2.54 17.53
N ILE A 72 10.54 3.73 17.33
CA ILE A 72 9.53 4.30 18.23
C ILE A 72 8.27 3.43 18.25
N GLN A 73 7.84 2.95 17.08
CA GLN A 73 6.59 2.21 16.93
C GLN A 73 6.66 0.77 17.48
N SER A 74 7.72 0.02 17.14
CA SER A 74 7.78 -1.41 17.52
C SER A 74 9.14 -2.08 17.42
N LEU A 75 10.12 -1.50 16.72
CA LEU A 75 11.39 -2.16 16.45
C LEU A 75 12.30 -2.13 17.69
N ARG A 76 12.12 -3.12 18.56
CA ARG A 76 12.91 -3.32 19.78
C ARG A 76 14.08 -4.26 19.50
N HIS A 77 15.23 -3.98 20.12
CA HIS A 77 16.42 -4.85 20.13
C HIS A 77 17.01 -5.16 18.74
N VAL A 78 16.81 -4.27 17.77
CA VAL A 78 17.55 -4.26 16.50
C VAL A 78 18.16 -2.88 16.35
N SER A 79 19.47 -2.81 16.22
CA SER A 79 20.22 -1.57 16.03
C SER A 79 20.16 -1.11 14.57
N LEU A 80 20.40 0.18 14.34
CA LEU A 80 20.54 0.73 13.00
C LEU A 80 21.66 0.00 12.23
N GLN A 81 22.78 -0.27 12.89
CA GLN A 81 23.91 -0.95 12.26
C GLN A 81 23.54 -2.35 11.76
N GLU A 82 22.76 -3.13 12.53
CA GLU A 82 22.30 -4.45 12.08
C GLU A 82 21.46 -4.38 10.80
N ILE A 83 20.68 -3.32 10.60
CA ILE A 83 19.91 -3.10 9.36
C ILE A 83 20.83 -2.65 8.21
N LEU A 84 21.78 -1.77 8.51
CA LEU A 84 22.77 -1.31 7.52
C LEU A 84 23.68 -2.44 7.03
N ASP A 85 23.94 -3.44 7.86
CA ASP A 85 24.77 -4.61 7.56
C ASP A 85 24.05 -5.68 6.71
N ILE A 86 22.77 -5.47 6.34
CA ILE A 86 22.05 -6.36 5.43
C ILE A 86 22.43 -6.04 3.99
N ASP A 87 23.14 -6.95 3.32
CA ASP A 87 23.38 -6.81 1.88
C ASP A 87 22.14 -7.26 1.08
N LEU A 88 21.49 -6.31 0.39
CA LEU A 88 20.33 -6.60 -0.44
C LEU A 88 20.65 -7.44 -1.68
N ASN A 89 21.89 -7.40 -2.21
CA ASN A 89 22.33 -8.30 -3.28
C ASN A 89 22.49 -9.74 -2.75
N GLU A 90 23.09 -9.90 -1.57
CA GLU A 90 23.20 -11.23 -0.94
C GLU A 90 21.81 -11.77 -0.59
N LEU A 91 20.91 -10.91 -0.11
CA LEU A 91 19.53 -11.27 0.15
C LEU A 91 18.78 -11.72 -1.13
N TYR A 92 19.00 -11.05 -2.27
CA TYR A 92 18.45 -11.47 -3.55
C TYR A 92 18.86 -12.90 -3.93
N HIS A 93 20.15 -13.23 -3.79
CA HIS A 93 20.68 -14.55 -4.16
C HIS A 93 20.39 -15.64 -3.11
N SER A 94 20.29 -15.27 -1.83
CA SER A 94 20.17 -16.21 -0.70
C SER A 94 18.98 -15.91 0.22
N HIS A 95 17.85 -15.50 -0.36
CA HIS A 95 16.64 -15.03 0.35
C HIS A 95 16.09 -15.96 1.44
N ARG A 96 16.34 -17.28 1.36
CA ARG A 96 15.84 -18.26 2.35
C ARG A 96 16.70 -18.37 3.61
N ASN A 97 17.99 -18.03 3.51
CA ASN A 97 18.98 -18.35 4.53
C ASN A 97 19.71 -17.11 5.06
N TYR A 98 19.91 -16.10 4.22
CA TYR A 98 20.66 -14.91 4.59
C TYR A 98 19.94 -14.10 5.67
N LYS A 99 20.63 -13.86 6.80
CA LYS A 99 20.14 -13.06 7.95
C LYS A 99 18.71 -13.43 8.40
N LYS A 100 18.31 -14.70 8.25
CA LYS A 100 16.93 -15.16 8.48
C LYS A 100 16.35 -14.75 9.84
N GLU A 101 17.12 -14.93 10.91
CA GLU A 101 16.69 -14.56 12.27
C GLU A 101 16.48 -13.05 12.44
N LEU A 102 17.31 -12.23 11.78
CA LEU A 102 17.15 -10.78 11.80
C LEU A 102 15.90 -10.38 11.01
N LEU A 103 15.71 -10.93 9.81
CA LEU A 103 14.50 -10.69 9.01
C LEU A 103 13.24 -11.11 9.78
N PHE A 104 13.29 -12.21 10.52
CA PHE A 104 12.19 -12.68 11.36
C PHE A 104 11.83 -11.63 12.43
N LYS A 105 12.84 -11.09 13.14
CA LYS A 105 12.63 -10.00 14.11
C LYS A 105 12.01 -8.76 13.46
N LEU A 106 12.50 -8.39 12.27
CA LEU A 106 11.99 -7.24 11.52
C LEU A 106 10.52 -7.45 11.16
N GLN A 107 10.14 -8.58 10.54
CA GLN A 107 8.74 -8.82 10.18
C GLN A 107 7.82 -8.90 11.40
N MET A 108 8.28 -9.51 12.51
CA MET A 108 7.51 -9.56 13.75
C MET A 108 7.24 -8.18 14.33
N SER A 109 8.21 -7.26 14.22
CA SER A 109 7.99 -5.88 14.66
C SER A 109 6.91 -5.17 13.85
N LEU A 110 6.74 -5.49 12.56
CA LEU A 110 5.67 -4.93 11.73
C LEU A 110 4.30 -5.46 12.13
N ARG A 111 4.19 -6.75 12.49
CA ARG A 111 2.95 -7.34 13.04
C ARG A 111 2.51 -6.64 14.32
N ILE A 112 3.46 -6.21 15.17
CA ILE A 112 3.16 -5.42 16.37
C ILE A 112 2.53 -4.07 16.00
N ILE A 113 2.99 -3.40 14.95
CA ILE A 113 2.40 -2.15 14.46
C ILE A 113 0.95 -2.39 14.01
N ALA A 114 0.73 -3.40 13.15
CA ALA A 114 -0.61 -3.75 12.68
C ALA A 114 -1.56 -4.06 13.85
N PHE A 115 -1.10 -4.84 14.84
CA PHE A 115 -1.87 -5.11 16.06
C PHE A 115 -2.25 -3.82 16.81
N ASN A 116 -1.30 -2.90 17.01
CA ASN A 116 -1.57 -1.65 17.74
C ASN A 116 -2.60 -0.80 17.01
N VAL A 117 -2.57 -0.75 15.68
CA VAL A 117 -3.60 -0.08 14.87
C VAL A 117 -4.96 -0.75 15.09
N TYR A 118 -5.04 -2.08 14.97
CA TYR A 118 -6.28 -2.83 15.16
C TYR A 118 -6.84 -2.77 16.58
N LYS A 119 -6.01 -2.50 17.58
CA LYS A 119 -6.45 -2.26 18.94
C LYS A 119 -7.03 -0.86 19.13
N ASN A 120 -6.39 0.16 18.55
CA ASN A 120 -6.69 1.56 18.87
C ASN A 120 -7.68 2.21 17.91
N GLU A 121 -7.61 1.90 16.61
CA GLU A 121 -8.48 2.49 15.58
C GLU A 121 -9.97 2.25 15.90
N PRO A 122 -10.42 1.03 16.25
CA PRO A 122 -11.82 0.77 16.54
C PRO A 122 -12.37 1.59 17.71
N LEU A 123 -11.58 1.72 18.78
CA LEU A 123 -11.93 2.52 19.96
C LEU A 123 -12.09 3.99 19.59
N ASN A 124 -11.11 4.53 18.85
CA ASN A 124 -11.15 5.91 18.39
C ASN A 124 -12.37 6.17 17.50
N ARG A 125 -12.72 5.23 16.62
CA ARG A 125 -13.89 5.33 15.74
C ARG A 125 -15.19 5.34 16.54
N ILE A 126 -15.37 4.41 17.47
CA ILE A 126 -16.58 4.35 18.32
C ILE A 126 -16.74 5.63 19.13
N ILE A 127 -15.68 6.08 19.82
CA ILE A 127 -15.72 7.30 20.63
C ILE A 127 -16.03 8.53 19.76
N THR A 128 -15.44 8.60 18.57
CA THR A 128 -15.67 9.73 17.65
C THR A 128 -17.06 9.68 17.02
N GLU A 129 -17.59 8.50 16.71
CA GLU A 129 -18.94 8.32 16.19
C GLU A 129 -20.00 8.77 17.21
N ASP A 130 -19.80 8.44 18.49
CA ASP A 130 -20.65 8.89 19.62
C ASP A 130 -20.64 10.42 19.78
N ILE A 131 -19.50 11.08 19.51
CA ILE A 131 -19.35 12.54 19.65
C ILE A 131 -19.89 13.30 18.42
N LEU A 132 -19.53 12.88 17.20
CA LEU A 132 -19.81 13.64 15.98
C LEU A 132 -21.15 13.29 15.33
N ASN A 133 -21.58 12.02 15.44
CA ASN A 133 -22.80 11.47 14.85
C ASN A 133 -23.04 11.87 13.37
N ASP A 134 -21.98 12.02 12.59
CA ASP A 134 -22.01 12.48 11.19
C ASP A 134 -21.61 11.39 10.17
N GLY A 135 -21.37 10.17 10.66
CA GLY A 135 -21.01 9.00 9.86
C GLY A 135 -19.56 8.95 9.37
N ARG A 136 -18.72 9.96 9.65
CA ARG A 136 -17.31 9.95 9.22
C ARG A 136 -16.44 8.97 10.01
N ALA A 137 -16.83 8.67 11.25
CA ALA A 137 -16.11 7.76 12.14
C ALA A 137 -16.73 6.35 12.21
N ASN A 138 -17.29 5.86 11.10
CA ASN A 138 -18.01 4.58 11.10
C ASN A 138 -17.08 3.39 11.41
N ILE A 139 -17.33 2.71 12.53
CA ILE A 139 -16.64 1.47 12.92
C ILE A 139 -16.80 0.35 11.87
N SER A 140 -17.89 0.36 11.11
CA SER A 140 -18.17 -0.65 10.08
C SER A 140 -17.18 -0.59 8.91
N ALA A 141 -16.41 0.49 8.78
CA ALA A 141 -15.35 0.65 7.79
C ALA A 141 -13.98 0.19 8.31
N THR A 142 -13.89 -0.35 9.53
CA THR A 142 -12.64 -0.86 10.10
C THR A 142 -12.43 -2.34 9.74
N PRO A 143 -11.17 -2.80 9.63
CA PRO A 143 -10.88 -4.21 9.33
C PRO A 143 -11.37 -5.16 10.39
N ILE A 144 -11.33 -4.76 11.67
CA ILE A 144 -11.77 -5.62 12.77
C ILE A 144 -13.26 -5.96 12.61
N PHE A 145 -14.07 -4.99 12.16
CA PHE A 145 -15.48 -5.20 11.87
C PHE A 145 -15.65 -6.16 10.69
N CYS A 146 -14.93 -5.93 9.58
CA CYS A 146 -15.01 -6.81 8.41
C CYS A 146 -14.58 -8.24 8.73
N LYS A 147 -13.51 -8.42 9.51
CA LYS A 147 -13.02 -9.71 9.99
C LYS A 147 -14.05 -10.41 10.88
N PHE A 148 -14.71 -9.67 11.77
CA PHE A 148 -15.74 -10.25 12.62
C PHE A 148 -17.01 -10.63 11.84
N VAL A 149 -17.45 -9.78 10.89
CA VAL A 149 -18.55 -10.09 9.96
C VAL A 149 -18.27 -11.36 9.16
N GLU A 150 -17.06 -11.52 8.60
CA GLU A 150 -16.68 -12.72 7.84
C GLU A 150 -16.79 -13.99 8.69
N LEU A 151 -16.37 -13.93 9.95
CA LEU A 151 -16.46 -15.07 10.85
C LEU A 151 -17.92 -15.41 11.19
N VAL A 152 -18.77 -14.39 11.35
CA VAL A 152 -20.23 -14.57 11.52
C VAL A 152 -20.86 -15.16 10.25
N ASP A 153 -20.49 -14.68 9.07
CA ASP A 153 -20.99 -15.18 7.78
C ASP A 153 -20.62 -16.65 7.54
N PHE A 154 -19.41 -17.05 7.96
CA PHE A 154 -18.99 -18.44 7.97
C PHE A 154 -19.96 -19.32 8.80
N TYR A 155 -20.29 -18.91 10.02
CA TYR A 155 -21.23 -19.65 10.87
C TYR A 155 -22.70 -19.54 10.43
N LEU A 156 -23.06 -18.53 9.63
CA LEU A 156 -24.35 -18.44 8.96
C LEU A 156 -24.46 -19.35 7.72
N GLY A 157 -23.36 -19.98 7.28
CA GLY A 157 -23.32 -20.77 6.06
C GLY A 157 -23.41 -19.92 4.78
N LYS A 158 -23.00 -18.65 4.85
CA LYS A 158 -22.97 -17.73 3.70
C LYS A 158 -21.63 -17.73 2.96
N ASN A 159 -20.65 -18.45 3.47
CA ASN A 159 -19.29 -18.51 2.94
C ASN A 159 -18.90 -19.97 2.68
N ASP A 160 -18.40 -20.25 1.48
CA ASP A 160 -17.94 -21.59 1.07
C ASP A 160 -16.49 -21.88 1.51
N HIS A 161 -15.80 -20.90 2.09
CA HIS A 161 -14.43 -21.06 2.57
C HIS A 161 -14.39 -21.88 3.86
N SER A 162 -13.38 -22.75 3.96
CA SER A 162 -13.08 -23.44 5.21
C SER A 162 -12.55 -22.47 6.26
N LEU A 163 -12.72 -22.81 7.54
CA LEU A 163 -12.14 -22.03 8.64
C LEU A 163 -10.61 -21.91 8.51
N ALA A 164 -9.95 -22.92 7.96
CA ALA A 164 -8.52 -22.88 7.69
C ALA A 164 -8.17 -21.80 6.66
N ALA A 165 -8.94 -21.67 5.58
CA ALA A 165 -8.75 -20.62 4.58
C ALA A 165 -9.00 -19.22 5.16
N ILE A 166 -10.06 -19.04 5.98
CA ILE A 166 -10.34 -17.78 6.67
C ILE A 166 -9.18 -17.40 7.60
N SER A 167 -8.69 -18.35 8.38
CA SER A 167 -7.63 -18.12 9.37
C SER A 167 -6.29 -17.66 8.78
N GLN A 168 -6.07 -17.87 7.48
CA GLN A 168 -4.86 -17.35 6.80
C GLN A 168 -4.82 -15.82 6.82
N PHE A 169 -5.96 -15.14 6.70
CA PHE A 169 -6.03 -13.68 6.59
C PHE A 169 -6.71 -13.01 7.78
N ASN A 170 -7.53 -13.77 8.50
CA ASN A 170 -8.36 -13.32 9.61
C ASN A 170 -7.98 -14.04 10.91
N GLU A 171 -7.17 -13.34 11.70
CA GLU A 171 -6.62 -13.80 12.98
C GLU A 171 -7.70 -14.05 14.04
N LEU A 172 -8.91 -13.50 13.91
CA LEU A 172 -10.02 -13.83 14.83
C LEU A 172 -10.42 -15.31 14.73
N ALA A 173 -10.26 -15.93 13.55
CA ALA A 173 -10.53 -17.36 13.37
C ALA A 173 -9.54 -18.26 14.13
N LEU A 174 -8.38 -17.73 14.55
CA LEU A 174 -7.40 -18.44 15.37
C LEU A 174 -7.76 -18.39 16.88
N SER A 175 -8.65 -17.49 17.31
CA SER A 175 -9.12 -17.42 18.70
C SER A 175 -10.37 -18.29 18.91
N PRO A 176 -10.32 -19.31 19.80
CA PRO A 176 -11.51 -20.05 20.19
C PRO A 176 -12.64 -19.17 20.75
N GLU A 177 -12.28 -18.14 21.51
CA GLU A 177 -13.24 -17.23 22.16
C GLU A 177 -13.92 -16.32 21.14
N ALA A 178 -13.17 -15.74 20.20
CA ALA A 178 -13.74 -14.94 19.12
C ALA A 178 -14.62 -15.78 18.19
N ARG A 179 -14.22 -17.03 17.90
CA ARG A 179 -15.05 -18.00 17.15
C ARG A 179 -16.36 -18.30 17.86
N ARG A 180 -16.32 -18.56 19.17
CA ARG A 180 -17.52 -18.80 19.97
C ARG A 180 -18.45 -17.59 19.94
N LEU A 181 -17.92 -16.37 20.12
CA LEU A 181 -18.72 -15.14 20.03
C LEU A 181 -19.36 -14.97 18.64
N ALA A 182 -18.61 -15.23 17.57
CA ALA A 182 -19.14 -15.17 16.20
C ALA A 182 -20.23 -16.23 15.95
N GLN A 183 -20.06 -17.44 16.47
CA GLN A 183 -21.05 -18.51 16.39
C GLN A 183 -22.33 -18.16 17.15
N GLU A 184 -22.23 -17.66 18.38
CA GLU A 184 -23.37 -17.18 19.19
C GLU A 184 -24.10 -16.04 18.46
N THR A 185 -23.34 -15.11 17.85
CA THR A 185 -23.87 -14.00 17.05
C THR A 185 -24.62 -14.52 15.81
N ALA A 186 -24.06 -15.49 15.09
CA ALA A 186 -24.68 -16.11 13.92
C ALA A 186 -25.98 -16.84 14.28
N GLN A 187 -26.01 -17.57 15.40
CA GLN A 187 -27.23 -18.25 15.88
C GLN A 187 -28.35 -17.25 16.19
N SER A 188 -28.03 -16.15 16.86
CA SER A 188 -28.98 -15.07 17.13
C SER A 188 -29.48 -14.40 15.84
N LEU A 189 -28.59 -14.19 14.87
CA LEU A 189 -28.91 -13.62 13.56
C LEU A 189 -29.81 -14.52 12.73
N ALA A 190 -29.58 -15.82 12.69
CA ALA A 190 -30.36 -16.75 11.87
C ALA A 190 -31.88 -16.60 12.10
N LEU A 191 -32.28 -16.38 13.35
CA LEU A 191 -33.68 -16.10 13.71
C LEU A 191 -34.17 -14.73 13.21
N LYS A 192 -33.33 -13.69 13.32
CA LYS A 192 -33.65 -12.31 12.88
C LYS A 192 -33.72 -12.16 11.36
N LEU A 193 -32.99 -12.99 10.62
CA LEU A 193 -32.90 -12.94 9.16
C LEU A 193 -33.98 -13.79 8.46
N LYS A 194 -34.71 -14.64 9.19
CA LYS A 194 -35.72 -15.54 8.60
C LYS A 194 -36.81 -14.74 7.88
N GLY A 195 -37.01 -15.04 6.60
CA GLY A 195 -38.05 -14.41 5.76
C GLY A 195 -37.76 -12.97 5.35
N LYS A 196 -36.52 -12.48 5.55
CA LYS A 196 -36.08 -11.15 5.11
C LYS A 196 -35.46 -11.22 3.72
N GLY A 197 -35.70 -10.20 2.89
CA GLY A 197 -35.01 -10.07 1.60
C GLY A 197 -33.56 -9.61 1.78
N ASP A 198 -32.69 -9.89 0.81
CA ASP A 198 -31.23 -9.71 0.91
C ASP A 198 -30.79 -8.32 1.42
N LYS A 199 -31.39 -7.25 0.90
CA LYS A 199 -31.05 -5.87 1.33
C LYS A 199 -31.45 -5.59 2.77
N GLU A 200 -32.58 -6.12 3.22
CA GLU A 200 -33.04 -5.95 4.61
C GLU A 200 -32.20 -6.84 5.53
N ALA A 201 -31.94 -8.08 5.12
CA ALA A 201 -31.08 -9.02 5.81
C ALA A 201 -29.68 -8.45 6.05
N GLN A 202 -29.06 -7.84 5.04
CA GLN A 202 -27.74 -7.21 5.17
C GLN A 202 -27.74 -6.04 6.17
N LYS A 203 -28.80 -5.21 6.16
CA LYS A 203 -28.92 -4.09 7.12
C LYS A 203 -29.06 -4.60 8.55
N ILE A 204 -29.92 -5.60 8.76
CA ILE A 204 -30.11 -6.22 10.07
C ILE A 204 -28.81 -6.86 10.57
N GLN A 205 -28.12 -7.59 9.69
CA GLN A 205 -26.83 -8.20 10.00
C GLN A 205 -25.79 -7.14 10.40
N ASN A 206 -25.54 -6.15 9.54
CA ASN A 206 -24.52 -5.13 9.81
C ASN A 206 -24.80 -4.39 11.13
N ALA A 207 -26.06 -4.01 11.39
CA ALA A 207 -26.44 -3.33 12.62
C ALA A 207 -26.20 -4.20 13.85
N TYR A 208 -26.60 -5.48 13.80
CA TYR A 208 -26.47 -6.38 14.95
C TYR A 208 -25.03 -6.82 15.20
N VAL A 209 -24.25 -7.11 14.14
CA VAL A 209 -22.81 -7.42 14.28
C VAL A 209 -22.07 -6.21 14.84
N LYS A 210 -22.42 -4.99 14.40
CA LYS A 210 -21.86 -3.73 14.94
C LYS A 210 -22.14 -3.62 16.44
N GLU A 211 -23.39 -3.83 16.86
CA GLU A 211 -23.79 -3.79 18.27
C GLU A 211 -22.99 -4.79 19.12
N VAL A 212 -22.85 -6.04 18.67
CA VAL A 212 -22.08 -7.07 19.39
C VAL A 212 -20.60 -6.69 19.48
N LEU A 213 -20.02 -6.24 18.37
CA LEU A 213 -18.62 -5.82 18.33
C LEU A 213 -18.36 -4.65 19.28
N GLU A 214 -19.18 -3.61 19.23
CA GLU A 214 -19.06 -2.44 20.12
C GLU A 214 -19.11 -2.86 21.59
N LYS A 215 -20.11 -3.67 21.97
CA LYS A 215 -20.25 -4.18 23.34
C LYS A 215 -19.05 -5.02 23.81
N ASP A 216 -18.41 -5.75 22.90
CA ASP A 216 -17.21 -6.51 23.24
C ASP A 216 -15.99 -5.61 23.41
N ILE A 217 -15.78 -4.60 22.55
CA ILE A 217 -14.50 -3.88 22.50
C ILE A 217 -14.42 -2.67 23.44
N ILE A 218 -15.53 -2.08 23.86
CA ILE A 218 -15.54 -0.86 24.70
C ILE A 218 -16.44 -1.03 25.93
N VAL A 219 -15.97 -0.52 27.07
CA VAL A 219 -16.77 -0.34 28.29
C VAL A 219 -16.63 1.11 28.73
N GLY A 220 -17.75 1.84 28.74
CA GLY A 220 -17.71 3.31 28.91
C GLY A 220 -16.99 3.97 27.75
N ARG A 221 -15.85 4.62 28.02
CA ARG A 221 -14.98 5.26 27.01
C ARG A 221 -13.59 4.64 26.92
N GLU A 222 -13.42 3.45 27.47
CA GLU A 222 -12.14 2.75 27.52
C GLU A 222 -12.24 1.37 26.89
N ALA A 223 -11.09 0.85 26.45
CA ALA A 223 -11.00 -0.51 25.92
C ALA A 223 -11.51 -1.51 26.96
N ASN A 224 -12.38 -2.42 26.57
CA ASN A 224 -12.82 -3.50 27.44
C ASN A 224 -11.63 -4.45 27.70
N PRO A 225 -11.15 -4.58 28.96
CA PRO A 225 -10.03 -5.48 29.29
C PRO A 225 -10.38 -6.96 29.04
N ASP A 226 -11.67 -7.29 29.00
CA ASP A 226 -12.17 -8.64 28.76
C ASP A 226 -12.61 -8.90 27.33
N SER A 227 -12.42 -7.93 26.42
CA SER A 227 -12.76 -8.07 25.00
C SER A 227 -12.11 -9.31 24.39
N VAL A 228 -12.93 -10.23 23.91
CA VAL A 228 -12.43 -11.42 23.21
C VAL A 228 -12.00 -11.09 21.80
N ILE A 229 -12.60 -10.07 21.17
CA ILE A 229 -12.22 -9.61 19.83
C ILE A 229 -10.84 -8.94 19.88
N LEU A 230 -10.61 -8.00 20.79
CA LEU A 230 -9.29 -7.32 20.91
C LEU A 230 -8.19 -8.30 21.30
N LYS A 231 -8.47 -9.26 22.21
CA LYS A 231 -7.54 -10.35 22.53
C LYS A 231 -7.31 -11.26 21.31
N GLY A 232 -8.35 -11.56 20.55
CA GLY A 232 -8.27 -12.34 19.31
C GLY A 232 -7.37 -11.68 18.27
N MET A 233 -7.36 -10.35 18.17
CA MET A 233 -6.47 -9.63 17.25
C MET A 233 -4.98 -9.80 17.58
N GLU A 234 -4.61 -10.19 18.80
CA GLU A 234 -3.20 -10.50 19.12
C GLU A 234 -2.64 -11.66 18.30
N LYS A 235 -3.52 -12.54 17.79
CA LYS A 235 -3.17 -13.68 16.95
C LYS A 235 -2.53 -13.29 15.62
N ILE A 236 -2.59 -12.01 15.21
CA ILE A 236 -1.78 -11.50 14.09
C ILE A 236 -0.28 -11.68 14.30
N LYS A 237 0.16 -11.82 15.56
CA LYS A 237 1.56 -12.05 15.95
C LYS A 237 1.96 -13.53 15.88
N GLU A 238 1.06 -14.43 15.51
CA GLU A 238 1.41 -15.83 15.27
C GLU A 238 2.05 -16.00 13.89
N ASP A 239 3.04 -16.89 13.82
CA ASP A 239 3.73 -17.24 12.59
C ASP A 239 2.77 -17.86 11.58
N GLY A 240 2.93 -17.52 10.31
CA GLY A 240 2.13 -18.08 9.23
C GLY A 240 0.77 -17.42 8.99
N ARG A 241 0.39 -16.38 9.76
CA ARG A 241 -0.74 -15.50 9.39
C ARG A 241 -0.33 -14.59 8.24
N TRP A 242 -1.04 -14.66 7.13
CA TRP A 242 -0.72 -13.92 5.90
C TRP A 242 -1.08 -12.45 6.03
N ALA A 243 -0.16 -11.57 5.60
CA ALA A 243 -0.46 -10.15 5.50
C ALA A 243 -1.49 -9.91 4.40
N THR A 244 -2.50 -9.11 4.72
CA THR A 244 -3.41 -8.49 3.76
C THR A 244 -2.85 -7.16 3.29
N HIS A 245 -3.39 -6.64 2.19
CA HIS A 245 -3.07 -5.28 1.76
C HIS A 245 -3.40 -4.22 2.82
N TYR A 246 -4.44 -4.44 3.64
CA TYR A 246 -4.80 -3.50 4.71
C TYR A 246 -3.73 -3.46 5.80
N ASP A 247 -3.21 -4.61 6.21
CA ASP A 247 -2.11 -4.67 7.20
C ASP A 247 -0.93 -3.82 6.74
N LEU A 248 -0.49 -4.03 5.50
CA LEU A 248 0.66 -3.33 4.93
C LEU A 248 0.40 -1.83 4.77
N LYS A 249 -0.82 -1.44 4.39
CA LYS A 249 -1.21 -0.04 4.28
C LYS A 249 -1.16 0.67 5.63
N GLU A 250 -1.73 0.08 6.68
CA GLU A 250 -1.71 0.70 8.00
C GLU A 250 -0.29 0.78 8.57
N ILE A 251 0.54 -0.24 8.34
CA ILE A 251 1.96 -0.18 8.67
C ILE A 251 2.64 0.98 7.92
N ALA A 252 2.36 1.14 6.63
CA ALA A 252 2.92 2.22 5.83
C ALA A 252 2.53 3.61 6.36
N ASP A 253 1.25 3.77 6.74
CA ASP A 253 0.75 5.00 7.35
C ASP A 253 1.44 5.31 8.68
N GLN A 254 1.64 4.31 9.56
CA GLN A 254 2.35 4.49 10.84
C GLN A 254 3.86 4.77 10.69
N LEU A 255 4.47 4.26 9.63
CA LEU A 255 5.90 4.42 9.35
C LEU A 255 6.23 5.58 8.42
N HIS A 256 5.21 6.32 7.97
CA HIS A 256 5.35 7.45 7.07
C HIS A 256 6.06 7.10 5.75
N VAL A 257 5.64 6.00 5.13
CA VAL A 257 6.09 5.56 3.81
C VAL A 257 4.89 5.40 2.87
N ASN A 258 5.08 5.62 1.57
CA ASN A 258 4.07 5.31 0.56
C ASN A 258 4.17 3.82 0.20
N LEU A 259 3.03 3.12 0.15
CA LEU A 259 2.97 1.72 -0.28
C LEU A 259 2.44 1.63 -1.71
N HIS A 260 3.25 1.11 -2.61
CA HIS A 260 2.86 0.76 -3.96
C HIS A 260 2.79 -0.75 -4.12
N VAL A 261 1.65 -1.27 -4.57
CA VAL A 261 1.52 -2.66 -5.01
C VAL A 261 1.34 -2.68 -6.51
N VAL A 262 2.25 -3.36 -7.21
CA VAL A 262 2.25 -3.40 -8.67
C VAL A 262 0.96 -4.04 -9.20
N GLY A 263 0.35 -3.39 -10.20
CA GLY A 263 -0.91 -3.84 -10.79
C GLY A 263 -2.15 -3.60 -9.92
N LYS A 264 -2.04 -2.78 -8.87
CA LYS A 264 -3.15 -2.33 -8.04
C LYS A 264 -3.25 -0.80 -8.07
N GLU A 265 -4.45 -0.29 -7.81
CA GLU A 265 -4.64 1.13 -7.53
C GLU A 265 -3.99 1.46 -6.20
N ASN A 266 -3.00 2.34 -6.23
CA ASN A 266 -2.34 2.86 -5.04
C ASN A 266 -2.96 4.23 -4.69
N GLY A 267 -2.99 4.56 -3.40
CA GLY A 267 -3.43 5.88 -2.97
C GLY A 267 -2.49 6.98 -3.47
N ARG A 268 -2.91 8.26 -3.34
CA ARG A 268 -2.03 9.39 -3.68
C ARG A 268 -0.82 9.41 -2.76
N ASP A 269 0.36 9.54 -3.36
CA ASP A 269 1.61 9.67 -2.63
C ASP A 269 1.67 10.95 -1.81
N LYS A 270 2.18 10.83 -0.60
CA LYS A 270 2.67 11.97 0.17
C LYS A 270 4.08 12.27 -0.34
N PRO A 271 4.36 13.44 -0.95
CA PRO A 271 5.65 13.71 -1.61
C PRO A 271 6.86 13.64 -0.69
N SER A 272 6.67 13.84 0.62
CA SER A 272 7.72 13.76 1.62
C SER A 272 8.01 12.33 2.11
N TYR A 273 7.23 11.34 1.69
CA TYR A 273 7.35 9.95 2.15
C TYR A 273 8.09 9.12 1.11
N PRO A 274 9.06 8.28 1.51
CA PRO A 274 9.71 7.35 0.60
C PRO A 274 8.73 6.24 0.18
N ILE A 275 8.96 5.63 -0.98
CA ILE A 275 8.05 4.63 -1.57
C ILE A 275 8.61 3.22 -1.39
N ILE A 276 7.78 2.32 -0.88
CA ILE A 276 7.99 0.87 -0.94
C ILE A 276 7.17 0.31 -2.10
N THR A 277 7.80 -0.44 -3.00
CA THR A 277 7.10 -1.11 -4.09
C THR A 277 7.10 -2.63 -3.88
N LEU A 278 5.92 -3.23 -3.83
CA LEU A 278 5.71 -4.66 -3.64
C LEU A 278 5.01 -5.30 -4.84
N TYR A 279 5.30 -6.58 -5.09
CA TYR A 279 4.50 -7.42 -5.98
C TYR A 279 3.64 -8.36 -5.14
N ASN A 280 2.38 -8.50 -5.53
CA ASN A 280 1.52 -9.58 -5.03
C ASN A 280 1.36 -10.63 -6.14
N MET A 281 1.93 -11.81 -5.94
CA MET A 281 1.90 -12.91 -6.90
C MET A 281 0.75 -13.85 -6.56
N GLY A 282 -0.35 -13.73 -7.32
CA GLY A 282 -1.49 -14.64 -7.25
C GLY A 282 -2.24 -14.64 -5.91
N ASN A 283 -2.20 -13.55 -5.13
CA ASN A 283 -2.71 -13.48 -3.75
C ASN A 283 -2.09 -14.51 -2.78
N THR A 284 -0.98 -15.14 -3.16
CA THR A 284 -0.33 -16.20 -2.36
C THR A 284 1.07 -15.84 -1.90
N HIS A 285 1.72 -14.89 -2.56
CA HIS A 285 3.09 -14.52 -2.26
C HIS A 285 3.35 -13.03 -2.47
N TRP A 286 4.27 -12.48 -1.69
CA TRP A 286 4.66 -11.08 -1.75
C TRP A 286 6.17 -10.98 -1.95
N THR A 287 6.62 -10.07 -2.81
CA THR A 287 8.05 -9.75 -3.02
C THR A 287 8.26 -8.24 -3.10
N THR A 288 9.51 -7.80 -3.05
CA THR A 288 9.86 -6.37 -2.97
C THR A 288 10.67 -5.96 -4.18
N LYS A 289 10.31 -4.83 -4.79
CA LYS A 289 11.14 -4.16 -5.78
C LYS A 289 12.09 -3.22 -5.06
N VAL A 290 13.39 -3.36 -5.31
CA VAL A 290 14.42 -2.42 -4.84
C VAL A 290 15.26 -1.92 -6.02
N THR A 291 15.96 -0.81 -5.79
CA THR A 291 16.84 -0.20 -6.78
C THR A 291 18.23 -0.12 -6.19
N ILE A 292 19.19 -0.84 -6.78
CA ILE A 292 20.57 -0.94 -6.31
C ILE A 292 21.48 -0.25 -7.32
N ALA A 293 22.38 0.61 -6.82
CA ALA A 293 23.44 1.19 -7.63
C ALA A 293 24.66 0.25 -7.62
N LYS A 294 25.03 -0.32 -8.77
CA LYS A 294 26.25 -1.10 -8.94
C LYS A 294 27.34 -0.22 -9.54
N LYS A 295 28.49 -0.16 -8.85
CA LYS A 295 29.72 0.37 -9.43
C LYS A 295 30.33 -0.72 -10.30
N MET A 296 30.38 -0.49 -11.62
CA MET A 296 31.10 -1.35 -12.54
C MET A 296 32.57 -1.33 -12.14
N SER A 297 33.09 -2.48 -11.68
CA SER A 297 34.53 -2.63 -11.55
C SER A 297 35.05 -2.90 -12.95
N LYS A 298 35.71 -1.91 -13.57
CA LYS A 298 36.50 -2.14 -14.77
C LYS A 298 37.56 -3.18 -14.44
N ASN A 299 37.28 -4.43 -14.76
CA ASN A 299 38.29 -5.45 -14.93
C ASN A 299 39.21 -4.95 -16.05
N LEU A 300 40.28 -4.26 -15.67
CA LEU A 300 41.41 -3.96 -16.54
C LEU A 300 41.88 -5.30 -17.11
N ALA A 301 41.51 -5.53 -18.37
CA ALA A 301 42.11 -6.57 -19.18
C ALA A 301 43.62 -6.35 -19.13
N LYS A 302 44.34 -7.28 -18.49
CA LYS A 302 45.80 -7.29 -18.52
C LYS A 302 46.24 -7.35 -20.00
N PRO A 303 47.19 -6.51 -20.43
CA PRO A 303 47.79 -6.67 -21.74
C PRO A 303 48.45 -8.04 -21.82
N LYS A 304 48.17 -8.77 -22.92
CA LYS A 304 48.98 -9.92 -23.32
C LYS A 304 50.36 -9.39 -23.70
N GLU A 305 51.36 -9.61 -22.86
CA GLU A 305 52.75 -9.58 -23.28
C GLU A 305 53.25 -11.00 -23.53
N HIS A 306 54.05 -11.08 -24.59
CA HIS A 306 54.55 -12.27 -25.27
C HIS A 306 55.54 -13.06 -24.42
N LEU A 307 55.62 -14.35 -24.76
CA LEU A 307 56.64 -15.32 -24.34
C LEU A 307 58.06 -14.78 -24.41
N GLU A 308 58.85 -15.00 -23.34
CA GLU A 308 60.19 -15.59 -23.43
C GLU A 308 60.65 -16.17 -22.07
N GLY A 309 60.94 -17.47 -22.07
CA GLY A 309 62.09 -18.11 -21.40
C GLY A 309 62.32 -18.01 -19.88
N SER A 310 62.10 -19.16 -19.23
CA SER A 310 63.05 -19.84 -18.33
C SER A 310 62.84 -19.84 -16.80
N SER A 311 62.66 -21.07 -16.31
CA SER A 311 63.22 -21.71 -15.10
C SER A 311 62.91 -21.19 -13.69
N LEU A 312 62.20 -22.07 -12.97
CA LEU A 312 62.50 -22.62 -11.63
C LEU A 312 62.54 -21.68 -10.39
N SER A 313 61.67 -22.06 -9.45
CA SER A 313 61.74 -21.94 -7.97
C SER A 313 61.05 -20.72 -7.33
N PRO A 314 60.10 -20.92 -6.39
CA PRO A 314 59.58 -19.86 -5.54
C PRO A 314 60.42 -19.72 -4.25
N PRO A 315 60.80 -18.49 -3.84
CA PRO A 315 61.26 -18.24 -2.49
C PRO A 315 60.11 -17.86 -1.57
N ILE A 316 60.19 -18.45 -0.38
CA ILE A 316 59.56 -18.10 0.89
C ILE A 316 59.81 -16.61 1.24
N SER A 317 58.81 -15.91 1.82
CA SER A 317 58.94 -15.20 3.13
C SER A 317 57.95 -14.03 3.35
N LYS A 318 57.10 -14.19 4.37
CA LYS A 318 56.72 -13.28 5.50
C LYS A 318 56.20 -11.86 5.14
N GLN A 319 55.15 -11.32 5.77
CA GLN A 319 54.85 -11.26 7.20
C GLN A 319 53.34 -11.12 7.45
N ILE A 320 52.78 -12.01 8.26
CA ILE A 320 51.60 -11.72 9.09
C ILE A 320 52.09 -11.91 10.53
N ILE A 321 52.02 -10.84 11.32
CA ILE A 321 52.26 -10.88 12.76
C ILE A 321 51.02 -11.51 13.39
N GLY A 322 51.20 -12.72 13.92
CA GLY A 322 50.27 -13.36 14.83
C GLY A 322 50.47 -12.89 16.26
N LEU A 323 49.39 -12.94 17.04
CA LEU A 323 49.45 -13.17 18.48
C LEU A 323 48.72 -14.49 18.72
N ASP A 324 49.53 -15.53 18.94
CA ASP A 324 49.12 -16.83 19.47
C ASP A 324 48.77 -16.72 20.96
N ILE A 325 47.69 -17.39 21.36
CA ILE A 325 47.64 -18.10 22.64
C ILE A 325 47.14 -19.52 22.35
N ASP A 326 47.98 -20.47 22.74
CA ASP A 326 47.97 -21.91 22.45
C ASP A 326 46.85 -22.69 23.22
N PRO A 327 46.39 -23.86 22.73
CA PRO A 327 45.31 -24.65 23.31
C PRO A 327 45.80 -25.89 24.09
N LYS A 328 45.05 -26.34 25.11
CA LYS A 328 45.13 -27.73 25.62
C LYS A 328 43.77 -28.33 25.99
N GLN A 329 43.40 -29.31 25.17
CA GLN A 329 42.87 -30.66 25.46
C GLN A 329 41.62 -30.89 26.33
N LEU A 330 40.59 -31.42 25.63
CA LEU A 330 39.82 -32.66 25.90
C LEU A 330 39.32 -32.97 27.32
N LYS A 331 37.98 -33.03 27.46
CA LYS A 331 37.27 -34.15 28.12
C LYS A 331 35.80 -34.23 27.68
N GLN A 332 35.31 -35.47 27.67
CA GLN A 332 34.11 -36.00 27.03
C GLN A 332 32.79 -35.70 27.78
N ASN A 333 31.72 -35.52 26.99
CA ASN A 333 30.27 -35.76 27.15
C ASN A 333 29.73 -36.39 28.46
N PRO A 334 28.48 -36.06 28.87
CA PRO A 334 27.30 -36.75 28.31
C PRO A 334 26.01 -35.92 28.10
N ILE A 335 25.39 -36.16 26.95
CA ILE A 335 23.97 -36.53 26.71
C ILE A 335 22.98 -36.13 27.83
N VAL A 336 22.06 -35.21 27.50
CA VAL A 336 20.77 -35.09 28.20
C VAL A 336 19.62 -35.24 27.20
N LYS A 337 18.72 -36.15 27.57
CA LYS A 337 17.59 -36.70 26.84
C LYS A 337 16.43 -35.70 26.71
N ARG A 338 15.80 -35.66 25.54
CA ARG A 338 14.40 -35.19 25.39
C ARG A 338 13.45 -36.21 26.04
N PRO A 339 12.38 -35.77 26.74
CA PRO A 339 11.27 -36.64 27.08
C PRO A 339 10.29 -36.81 25.90
N PRO A 340 9.52 -37.92 25.86
CA PRO A 340 8.76 -38.36 24.69
C PRO A 340 7.34 -37.79 24.62
N LEU A 341 6.82 -37.72 23.39
CA LEU A 341 5.39 -37.63 23.09
C LEU A 341 4.64 -38.84 23.67
N GLN A 342 3.44 -38.59 24.20
CA GLN A 342 2.42 -39.61 24.42
C GLN A 342 1.33 -39.47 23.36
N ASP A 343 1.15 -40.56 22.62
CA ASP A 343 0.02 -40.85 21.73
C ASP A 343 -1.28 -41.05 22.51
N GLN A 344 -2.39 -40.58 21.92
CA GLN A 344 -3.70 -41.22 22.07
C GLN A 344 -4.37 -41.39 20.69
N ASN A 345 -4.26 -42.62 20.18
CA ASN A 345 -5.27 -43.46 19.51
C ASN A 345 -6.33 -42.85 18.56
N PHE A 346 -6.09 -43.06 17.25
CA PHE A 346 -6.92 -43.76 16.22
C PHE A 346 -8.42 -43.41 16.01
N PRO A 347 -8.96 -43.44 14.75
CA PRO A 347 -8.77 -44.55 13.81
C PRO A 347 -8.41 -44.20 12.36
N LYS A 348 -7.68 -45.16 11.77
CA LYS A 348 -7.40 -45.32 10.34
C LYS A 348 -8.69 -45.76 9.64
N THR A 349 -8.98 -45.14 8.50
CA THR A 349 -9.82 -45.72 7.45
C THR A 349 -8.97 -45.94 6.21
N ASP A 350 -9.17 -47.10 5.63
CA ASP A 350 -8.39 -47.73 4.59
C ASP A 350 -8.69 -47.20 3.17
N VAL A 351 -7.67 -47.32 2.31
CA VAL A 351 -7.76 -47.56 0.85
C VAL A 351 -8.22 -46.40 -0.07
N SER A 352 -7.30 -45.83 -0.84
CA SER A 352 -7.08 -46.30 -2.23
C SER A 352 -5.95 -45.54 -2.92
N LYS A 353 -5.15 -46.30 -3.67
CA LYS A 353 -4.16 -45.80 -4.64
C LYS A 353 -4.90 -45.28 -5.86
N HIS A 354 -4.54 -44.10 -6.36
CA HIS A 354 -4.68 -43.78 -7.79
C HIS A 354 -3.63 -42.77 -8.25
N ASN A 355 -2.67 -43.31 -9.03
CA ASN A 355 -2.03 -42.80 -10.22
C ASN A 355 -1.80 -41.28 -10.37
N GLU A 356 -0.53 -40.92 -10.26
CA GLU A 356 0.06 -39.75 -10.92
C GLU A 356 -0.32 -39.74 -12.41
N THR A 357 -1.00 -38.67 -12.82
CA THR A 357 -1.08 -38.28 -14.22
C THR A 357 -0.72 -36.81 -14.30
N GLN A 358 0.49 -36.53 -14.82
CA GLN A 358 0.93 -35.18 -15.16
C GLN A 358 0.01 -34.58 -16.24
N PRO A 359 -0.47 -33.33 -16.11
CA PRO A 359 -0.99 -32.58 -17.23
C PRO A 359 0.14 -31.82 -17.92
N ARG A 360 0.60 -32.44 -19.00
CA ARG A 360 0.98 -31.88 -20.31
C ARG A 360 0.91 -30.34 -20.43
N VAL A 361 2.08 -29.76 -20.66
CA VAL A 361 2.32 -28.40 -21.15
C VAL A 361 1.52 -28.13 -22.43
N MET A 362 0.66 -27.11 -22.40
CA MET A 362 0.09 -26.49 -23.61
C MET A 362 0.65 -25.08 -23.76
N ASN A 363 1.52 -24.91 -24.76
CA ASN A 363 1.85 -23.63 -25.37
C ASN A 363 0.62 -23.06 -26.08
N PRO A 364 0.42 -21.74 -26.02
CA PRO A 364 -0.18 -21.02 -27.12
C PRO A 364 0.71 -19.84 -27.55
N GLU A 365 1.57 -20.07 -28.54
CA GLU A 365 1.90 -19.02 -29.50
C GLU A 365 0.74 -18.92 -30.50
N ARG A 366 0.03 -17.78 -30.50
CA ARG A 366 -0.43 -17.11 -31.72
C ARG A 366 -0.98 -15.72 -31.39
N SER A 367 -0.07 -14.77 -31.57
CA SER A 367 -0.26 -13.37 -31.89
C SER A 367 -1.52 -13.03 -32.70
N LYS A 368 -2.28 -12.03 -32.22
CA LYS A 368 -2.82 -10.96 -33.06
C LYS A 368 -2.45 -9.61 -32.44
N LYS A 369 -1.59 -8.90 -33.16
CA LYS A 369 -1.07 -7.56 -32.85
C LYS A 369 -2.20 -6.53 -32.95
N GLN A 370 -2.32 -5.66 -31.94
CA GLN A 370 -2.80 -4.29 -32.11
C GLN A 370 -1.83 -3.36 -31.38
N PRO A 371 -1.53 -2.18 -31.94
CA PRO A 371 -0.33 -1.43 -31.59
C PRO A 371 -0.51 -0.65 -30.30
N GLN A 372 0.34 -0.91 -29.32
CA GLN A 372 0.58 0.01 -28.20
C GLN A 372 1.41 1.18 -28.73
N HIS A 373 0.78 2.35 -28.83
CA HIS A 373 1.50 3.61 -28.98
C HIS A 373 2.29 3.86 -27.68
N TYR A 374 3.56 3.48 -27.71
CA TYR A 374 4.59 3.97 -26.79
C TYR A 374 4.88 5.42 -27.17
N PHE A 375 4.53 6.38 -26.31
CA PHE A 375 5.16 7.70 -26.34
C PHE A 375 6.40 7.64 -25.46
N SER A 376 7.57 7.62 -26.10
CA SER A 376 8.87 7.81 -25.46
C SER A 376 8.98 9.24 -24.95
N LYS A 377 9.36 9.41 -23.68
CA LYS A 377 9.60 10.70 -23.00
C LYS A 377 10.87 11.43 -23.45
N GLU A 378 11.41 11.14 -24.63
CA GLU A 378 12.66 11.72 -25.12
C GLU A 378 12.48 12.28 -26.52
N THR A 379 11.86 13.45 -26.61
CA THR A 379 12.15 14.51 -27.60
C THR A 379 11.26 15.71 -27.27
N LEU A 380 11.65 16.51 -26.28
CA LEU A 380 11.04 17.82 -26.08
C LEU A 380 12.03 18.81 -25.42
N PHE A 381 13.23 18.88 -25.99
CA PHE A 381 14.12 20.03 -25.84
C PHE A 381 14.75 20.30 -27.20
N LYS A 382 14.03 21.05 -28.03
CA LYS A 382 14.52 21.92 -29.11
C LYS A 382 13.32 22.37 -29.95
N HIS A 383 12.73 23.49 -29.55
CA HIS A 383 12.34 24.59 -30.43
C HIS A 383 11.70 25.67 -29.55
N SER A 384 12.51 26.66 -29.15
CA SER A 384 11.99 28.00 -28.95
C SER A 384 12.12 28.72 -30.28
N GLU A 385 11.01 29.20 -30.83
CA GLU A 385 10.95 30.45 -31.59
C GLU A 385 9.46 30.82 -31.79
N GLU A 386 9.08 31.89 -31.09
CA GLU A 386 8.06 32.91 -31.37
C GLU A 386 6.63 32.57 -31.84
N MET A 387 5.66 32.92 -30.98
CA MET A 387 4.35 33.63 -31.19
C MET A 387 3.22 33.03 -30.32
N PRO A 388 2.13 33.76 -30.00
CA PRO A 388 1.96 35.16 -29.60
C PRO A 388 1.26 35.33 -28.23
N LEU A 389 1.42 36.52 -27.63
CA LEU A 389 0.72 36.99 -26.43
C LEU A 389 -0.79 37.20 -26.69
N THR A 390 -1.61 36.19 -26.40
CA THR A 390 -3.07 36.24 -26.16
C THR A 390 -3.42 34.89 -25.54
N LEU A 391 -3.59 34.72 -24.23
CA LEU A 391 -4.80 35.07 -23.50
C LEU A 391 -4.44 34.98 -22.01
N MET A 392 -4.29 36.11 -21.31
CA MET A 392 -4.17 36.05 -19.85
C MET A 392 -5.56 35.77 -19.29
N SER A 393 -5.82 34.52 -18.91
CA SER A 393 -6.98 34.13 -18.09
C SER A 393 -7.13 35.13 -16.95
N SER A 394 -8.30 35.74 -16.84
CA SER A 394 -8.57 36.72 -15.80
C SER A 394 -8.36 36.08 -14.44
N LYS A 395 -7.88 36.85 -13.46
CA LYS A 395 -7.67 36.35 -12.08
C LYS A 395 -8.94 35.70 -11.49
N ALA A 396 -10.11 36.07 -11.97
CA ALA A 396 -11.39 35.46 -11.61
C ALA A 396 -11.56 34.07 -12.24
N GLU A 397 -11.26 33.91 -13.52
CA GLU A 397 -11.30 32.62 -14.23
C GLU A 397 -10.31 31.62 -13.63
N GLN A 398 -9.07 32.04 -13.35
CA GLN A 398 -8.09 31.18 -12.71
C GLN A 398 -8.53 30.75 -11.29
N LYS A 399 -9.18 31.65 -10.55
CA LYS A 399 -9.72 31.35 -9.21
C LYS A 399 -10.85 30.33 -9.31
N GLU A 400 -11.70 30.47 -10.32
CA GLU A 400 -12.82 29.55 -10.57
C GLU A 400 -12.31 28.18 -11.03
N LEU A 401 -11.34 28.12 -11.95
CA LEU A 401 -10.69 26.89 -12.36
C LEU A 401 -10.09 26.13 -11.17
N ASN A 402 -9.35 26.83 -10.31
CA ASN A 402 -8.79 26.24 -9.09
C ASN A 402 -9.89 25.74 -8.13
N ARG A 403 -11.04 26.43 -8.07
CA ARG A 403 -12.19 25.99 -7.28
C ARG A 403 -12.75 24.67 -7.81
N LEU A 404 -12.93 24.55 -9.13
CA LEU A 404 -13.44 23.34 -9.77
C LEU A 404 -12.52 22.15 -9.57
N ILE A 405 -11.21 22.34 -9.77
CA ILE A 405 -10.18 21.31 -9.49
C ILE A 405 -10.32 20.84 -8.03
N HIS A 406 -10.50 21.77 -7.09
CA HIS A 406 -10.67 21.42 -5.68
C HIS A 406 -11.96 20.63 -5.40
N VAL A 407 -13.08 20.97 -6.03
CA VAL A 407 -14.36 20.26 -5.89
C VAL A 407 -14.26 18.84 -6.44
N VAL A 408 -13.72 18.67 -7.64
CA VAL A 408 -13.48 17.36 -8.27
C VAL A 408 -12.62 16.50 -7.35
N HIS A 409 -11.49 17.05 -6.93
CA HIS A 409 -10.54 16.33 -6.09
C HIS A 409 -11.14 15.87 -4.76
N ARG A 410 -11.86 16.75 -4.05
CA ARG A 410 -12.54 16.37 -2.80
C ARG A 410 -13.63 15.33 -3.00
N THR A 411 -14.34 15.41 -4.12
CA THR A 411 -15.38 14.43 -4.46
C THR A 411 -14.77 13.07 -4.73
N VAL A 412 -13.66 13.00 -5.47
CA VAL A 412 -12.94 11.76 -5.76
C VAL A 412 -12.48 11.11 -4.46
N ILE A 413 -11.87 11.87 -3.53
CA ILE A 413 -11.50 11.36 -2.20
C ILE A 413 -12.74 10.81 -1.47
N ALA A 414 -13.83 11.57 -1.41
CA ALA A 414 -15.03 11.16 -0.68
C ALA A 414 -15.66 9.90 -1.30
N TYR A 415 -15.70 9.82 -2.63
CA TYR A 415 -16.24 8.67 -3.36
C TYR A 415 -15.36 7.44 -3.20
N CYS A 416 -14.03 7.56 -3.35
CA CYS A 416 -13.11 6.43 -3.16
C CYS A 416 -13.16 5.93 -1.72
N THR A 417 -13.14 6.83 -0.73
CA THR A 417 -13.28 6.48 0.70
C THR A 417 -14.60 5.74 0.96
N TYR A 418 -15.71 6.25 0.45
CA TYR A 418 -17.01 5.60 0.60
C TYR A 418 -17.07 4.24 -0.11
N SER A 419 -16.55 4.17 -1.34
CA SER A 419 -16.54 2.96 -2.16
C SER A 419 -15.61 1.88 -1.61
N ASP A 420 -14.49 2.25 -1.01
CA ASP A 420 -13.60 1.32 -0.30
C ASP A 420 -14.26 0.81 1.00
N GLY A 421 -15.15 1.60 1.60
CA GLY A 421 -15.96 1.19 2.75
C GLY A 421 -17.12 0.24 2.43
N ILE A 422 -17.43 -0.02 1.15
CA ILE A 422 -18.47 -1.00 0.75
C ILE A 422 -17.80 -2.32 0.36
N ILE A 423 -17.85 -3.30 1.25
CA ILE A 423 -17.36 -4.67 1.02
C ILE A 423 -18.55 -5.62 1.00
N PHE A 424 -18.72 -6.37 -0.10
CA PHE A 424 -19.67 -7.49 -0.19
C PHE A 424 -18.97 -8.86 -0.06
N SER A 425 -17.63 -8.92 -0.23
CA SER A 425 -16.78 -10.11 -0.08
C SER A 425 -15.30 -9.70 -0.10
N PHE A 426 -14.42 -10.44 0.58
CA PHE A 426 -12.95 -10.26 0.53
C PHE A 426 -12.36 -10.28 -0.89
N PHE A 427 -13.03 -10.94 -1.84
CA PHE A 427 -12.55 -11.10 -3.22
C PHE A 427 -13.21 -10.15 -4.22
N HIS A 428 -14.22 -9.38 -3.81
CA HIS A 428 -14.94 -8.46 -4.69
C HIS A 428 -15.21 -7.12 -3.99
N ARG A 429 -14.35 -6.14 -4.28
CA ARG A 429 -14.65 -4.73 -3.99
C ARG A 429 -15.61 -4.21 -5.05
N HIS A 430 -16.86 -3.95 -4.68
CA HIS A 430 -17.76 -3.17 -5.55
C HIS A 430 -17.13 -1.80 -5.80
N GLY A 431 -17.27 -1.31 -7.04
CA GLY A 431 -16.85 0.03 -7.39
C GLY A 431 -15.38 0.19 -7.79
N ALA A 432 -14.58 -0.87 -7.92
CA ALA A 432 -13.19 -0.77 -8.42
C ALA A 432 -13.13 -0.01 -9.76
N SER A 433 -13.89 -0.44 -10.77
CA SER A 433 -13.99 0.29 -12.04
C SER A 433 -14.51 1.72 -11.91
N GLY A 434 -15.34 1.97 -10.89
CA GLY A 434 -15.88 3.31 -10.62
C GLY A 434 -14.81 4.22 -10.00
N ARG A 435 -14.00 3.70 -9.09
CA ARG A 435 -12.83 4.38 -8.50
C ARG A 435 -11.78 4.65 -9.56
N THR A 436 -11.47 3.68 -10.43
CA THR A 436 -10.58 3.88 -11.58
C THR A 436 -11.04 5.06 -12.43
N ARG A 437 -12.33 5.11 -12.80
CA ARG A 437 -12.86 6.22 -13.59
C ARG A 437 -12.82 7.55 -12.85
N ALA A 438 -13.12 7.58 -11.56
CA ALA A 438 -13.06 8.78 -10.74
C ALA A 438 -11.63 9.31 -10.59
N SER A 439 -10.66 8.43 -10.33
CA SER A 439 -9.24 8.78 -10.23
C SER A 439 -8.67 9.24 -11.57
N ASN A 440 -8.96 8.53 -12.67
CA ASN A 440 -8.54 8.94 -14.01
C ASN A 440 -9.13 10.31 -14.39
N PHE A 441 -10.38 10.57 -13.99
CA PHE A 441 -10.98 11.87 -14.18
C PHE A 441 -10.28 12.96 -13.36
N ASP A 442 -9.96 12.74 -12.07
CA ASP A 442 -9.18 13.69 -11.25
C ASP A 442 -7.84 14.02 -11.91
N GLU A 443 -7.12 13.00 -12.38
CA GLU A 443 -5.82 13.16 -13.03
C GLU A 443 -5.93 14.01 -14.30
N GLN A 444 -6.86 13.67 -15.19
CA GLN A 444 -7.07 14.43 -16.43
C GLN A 444 -7.55 15.86 -16.13
N PHE A 445 -8.46 16.01 -15.18
CA PHE A 445 -9.04 17.30 -14.81
C PHE A 445 -8.01 18.24 -14.15
N SER A 446 -7.06 17.69 -13.39
CA SER A 446 -6.01 18.47 -12.73
C SER A 446 -4.99 19.10 -13.69
N LEU A 447 -4.94 18.62 -14.93
CA LEU A 447 -4.05 19.12 -15.99
C LEU A 447 -4.71 20.20 -16.86
N VAL A 448 -5.97 20.54 -16.60
CA VAL A 448 -6.70 21.54 -17.37
C VAL A 448 -6.23 22.94 -16.97
N GLU A 449 -5.75 23.70 -17.96
CA GLU A 449 -5.25 25.08 -17.79
C GLU A 449 -6.31 26.13 -18.15
N ASP A 450 -7.38 25.73 -18.83
CA ASP A 450 -8.44 26.61 -19.35
C ASP A 450 -9.79 26.36 -18.67
N LEU A 451 -10.49 27.45 -18.29
CA LEU A 451 -11.75 27.34 -17.55
C LEU A 451 -12.87 26.76 -18.41
N GLU A 452 -12.97 27.16 -19.69
CA GLU A 452 -14.02 26.66 -20.58
C GLU A 452 -13.81 25.17 -20.89
N GLN A 453 -12.57 24.75 -21.11
CA GLN A 453 -12.20 23.35 -21.20
C GLN A 453 -12.60 22.57 -19.93
N ALA A 454 -12.37 23.13 -18.74
CA ALA A 454 -12.74 22.50 -17.49
C ALA A 454 -14.27 22.35 -17.34
N LYS A 455 -15.04 23.37 -17.72
CA LYS A 455 -16.51 23.33 -17.69
C LYS A 455 -17.05 22.26 -18.63
N ASN A 456 -16.58 22.23 -19.87
CA ASN A 456 -16.99 21.24 -20.86
C ASN A 456 -16.66 19.81 -20.40
N MET A 457 -15.44 19.61 -19.87
CA MET A 457 -15.02 18.31 -19.35
C MET A 457 -15.88 17.84 -18.16
N LEU A 458 -16.35 18.75 -17.29
CA LEU A 458 -17.29 18.41 -16.20
C LEU A 458 -18.64 17.98 -16.74
N VAL A 459 -19.21 18.75 -17.67
CA VAL A 459 -20.52 18.47 -18.25
C VAL A 459 -20.49 17.13 -18.99
N ASP A 460 -19.52 16.93 -19.88
CA ASP A 460 -19.33 15.67 -20.62
C ASP A 460 -19.25 14.47 -19.66
N PHE A 461 -18.48 14.61 -18.59
CA PHE A 461 -18.33 13.54 -17.60
C PHE A 461 -19.66 13.25 -16.87
N LEU A 462 -20.39 14.30 -16.50
CA LEU A 462 -21.66 14.22 -15.80
C LEU A 462 -22.81 13.74 -16.67
N GLU A 463 -22.75 13.88 -17.99
CA GLU A 463 -23.76 13.38 -18.94
C GLU A 463 -23.50 11.92 -19.34
N ASP A 464 -22.24 11.55 -19.60
CA ASP A 464 -21.92 10.24 -20.15
C ASP A 464 -22.26 9.09 -19.18
N SER A 465 -23.26 8.30 -19.57
CA SER A 465 -23.69 7.11 -18.84
C SER A 465 -22.59 6.05 -18.65
N LYS A 466 -21.56 6.04 -19.50
CA LYS A 466 -20.38 5.16 -19.37
C LYS A 466 -19.56 5.47 -18.12
N ASN A 467 -19.62 6.70 -17.61
CA ASN A 467 -18.90 7.09 -16.39
C ASN A 467 -19.52 6.54 -15.11
N GLY A 468 -20.75 6.02 -15.18
CA GLY A 468 -21.41 5.31 -14.10
C GLY A 468 -22.89 5.61 -14.03
N LYS A 469 -23.62 4.90 -13.16
CA LYS A 469 -25.03 5.21 -12.87
C LYS A 469 -25.14 6.45 -12.00
N THR A 470 -26.36 6.98 -11.83
CA THR A 470 -26.66 8.18 -11.03
C THR A 470 -27.29 7.82 -9.68
N HIS A 471 -26.85 6.72 -9.05
CA HIS A 471 -27.29 6.31 -7.71
C HIS A 471 -26.72 7.25 -6.63
N PRO A 472 -27.31 7.31 -5.42
CA PRO A 472 -26.94 8.29 -4.39
C PRO A 472 -25.43 8.39 -4.13
N HIS A 473 -24.73 7.26 -4.11
CA HIS A 473 -23.29 7.23 -3.85
C HIS A 473 -22.46 6.86 -5.08
N SER A 474 -22.99 7.08 -6.28
CA SER A 474 -22.19 7.07 -7.48
C SER A 474 -21.30 8.30 -7.53
N PHE A 475 -20.14 8.18 -8.18
CA PHE A 475 -19.23 9.32 -8.33
C PHE A 475 -19.92 10.50 -9.02
N ARG A 476 -20.68 10.25 -10.10
CA ARG A 476 -21.47 11.27 -10.83
C ARG A 476 -22.42 12.05 -9.91
N THR A 477 -23.18 11.35 -9.06
CA THR A 477 -24.12 12.00 -8.12
C THR A 477 -23.40 12.78 -7.02
N MET A 478 -22.30 12.24 -6.49
CA MET A 478 -21.48 12.95 -5.50
C MET A 478 -20.81 14.19 -6.09
N LEU A 479 -20.37 14.12 -7.35
CA LEU A 479 -19.74 15.23 -8.08
C LEU A 479 -20.74 16.35 -8.36
N LEU A 480 -21.91 16.02 -8.91
CA LEU A 480 -22.97 17.00 -9.11
C LEU A 480 -23.36 17.69 -7.80
N LYS A 481 -23.49 16.93 -6.71
CA LYS A 481 -23.72 17.52 -5.37
C LYS A 481 -22.59 18.48 -4.97
N GLY A 482 -21.33 18.08 -5.15
CA GLY A 482 -20.17 18.91 -4.82
C GLY A 482 -20.17 20.25 -5.57
N LEU A 483 -20.58 20.24 -6.84
CA LEU A 483 -20.68 21.42 -7.69
C LEU A 483 -21.84 22.34 -7.27
N LEU A 484 -23.03 21.78 -7.03
CA LEU A 484 -24.22 22.54 -6.60
C LEU A 484 -24.03 23.19 -5.21
N VAL A 485 -23.46 22.45 -4.24
CA VAL A 485 -23.20 22.98 -2.88
C VAL A 485 -22.15 24.09 -2.89
N ALA A 486 -21.27 24.11 -3.89
CA ALA A 486 -20.26 25.15 -4.01
C ALA A 486 -20.83 26.46 -4.60
N ASN A 487 -22.05 26.44 -5.16
CA ASN A 487 -22.73 27.60 -5.75
C ASN A 487 -23.84 28.18 -4.86
N GLU A 488 -24.41 27.41 -3.92
CA GLU A 488 -25.44 27.90 -3.00
C GLU A 488 -25.33 27.34 -1.56
N PRO A 489 -25.79 28.09 -0.52
CA PRO A 489 -25.78 27.66 0.88
C PRO A 489 -26.84 26.58 1.20
N HIS A 490 -27.33 25.84 0.22
CA HIS A 490 -28.36 24.83 0.40
C HIS A 490 -27.81 23.50 0.92
N ASN A 491 -27.56 23.50 2.23
CA ASN A 491 -27.22 22.36 3.07
C ASN A 491 -28.39 21.34 3.24
N LYS A 492 -29.32 21.23 2.28
CA LYS A 492 -30.56 20.43 2.41
C LYS A 492 -30.72 19.30 1.39
N MET A 493 -29.95 19.28 0.30
CA MET A 493 -30.07 18.22 -0.71
C MET A 493 -29.16 17.05 -0.34
N ASP A 494 -29.76 16.00 0.23
CA ASP A 494 -29.07 14.74 0.44
C ASP A 494 -28.79 14.03 -0.90
N LEU A 495 -27.88 13.04 -0.88
CA LEU A 495 -27.50 12.30 -2.09
C LEU A 495 -28.69 11.54 -2.72
N LYS A 496 -29.72 11.22 -1.92
CA LYS A 496 -30.92 10.53 -2.40
C LYS A 496 -31.79 11.46 -3.24
N TYR A 497 -31.92 12.72 -2.81
CA TYR A 497 -32.58 13.77 -3.57
C TYR A 497 -31.85 14.05 -4.89
N ILE A 498 -30.52 14.24 -4.84
CA ILE A 498 -29.72 14.48 -6.06
C ILE A 498 -29.85 13.31 -7.04
N SER A 499 -29.76 12.06 -6.55
CA SER A 499 -29.93 10.87 -7.39
C SER A 499 -31.31 10.80 -8.06
N LYS A 500 -32.38 11.14 -7.33
CA LYS A 500 -33.75 11.10 -7.85
C LYS A 500 -34.02 12.19 -8.89
N ASN A 501 -33.40 13.35 -8.73
CA ASN A 501 -33.62 14.52 -9.57
C ASN A 501 -32.42 14.82 -10.48
N TYR A 502 -31.54 13.84 -10.71
CA TYR A 502 -30.22 14.06 -11.32
C TYR A 502 -30.28 14.81 -12.65
N SER A 503 -31.16 14.39 -13.57
CA SER A 503 -31.28 15.00 -14.89
C SER A 503 -31.76 16.46 -14.83
N ALA A 504 -32.70 16.78 -13.94
CA ALA A 504 -33.20 18.14 -13.80
C ALA A 504 -32.13 19.06 -13.20
N LEU A 505 -31.43 18.59 -12.16
CA LEU A 505 -30.36 19.34 -11.51
C LEU A 505 -29.11 19.50 -12.40
N LEU A 506 -28.86 18.54 -13.30
CA LEU A 506 -27.78 18.67 -14.27
C LEU A 506 -28.13 19.72 -15.35
N ALA A 507 -29.38 19.77 -15.81
CA ALA A 507 -29.82 20.80 -16.76
C ALA A 507 -29.76 22.21 -16.15
N GLU A 508 -30.24 22.37 -14.91
CA GLU A 508 -30.11 23.63 -14.15
C GLU A 508 -28.64 24.04 -13.98
N PHE A 509 -27.78 23.08 -13.61
CA PHE A 509 -26.35 23.32 -13.56
C PHE A 509 -25.78 23.77 -14.91
N GLN A 510 -26.17 23.14 -16.03
CA GLN A 510 -25.68 23.53 -17.36
C GLN A 510 -26.08 24.96 -17.72
N GLU A 511 -27.34 25.34 -17.50
CA GLU A 511 -27.86 26.69 -17.78
C GLU A 511 -27.12 27.78 -16.98
N GLU A 512 -26.75 27.50 -15.73
CA GLU A 512 -25.99 28.45 -14.90
C GLU A 512 -24.49 28.47 -15.19
N PHE A 513 -23.94 27.33 -15.61
CA PHE A 513 -22.49 27.08 -15.63
C PHE A 513 -21.86 27.28 -17.00
N ILE A 514 -22.64 27.11 -18.07
CA ILE A 514 -22.33 27.48 -19.44
C ILE A 514 -23.45 28.42 -19.90
N PRO A 515 -23.36 29.73 -19.61
CA PRO A 515 -24.33 30.66 -20.18
C PRO A 515 -24.22 30.59 -21.70
N ASP A 516 -25.32 30.25 -22.37
CA ASP A 516 -25.40 30.25 -23.82
C ASP A 516 -24.84 31.57 -24.34
N GLU A 517 -23.68 31.53 -25.01
CA GLU A 517 -23.34 32.58 -25.94
C GLU A 517 -24.42 32.55 -27.01
N LEU A 518 -25.37 33.48 -26.86
CA LEU A 518 -26.47 33.76 -27.75
C LEU A 518 -26.10 33.43 -29.19
N VAL A 519 -26.85 32.46 -29.71
CA VAL A 519 -27.14 32.28 -31.13
C VAL A 519 -27.52 33.66 -31.70
N ILE A 520 -26.54 34.33 -32.31
CA ILE A 520 -26.80 35.44 -33.23
C ILE A 520 -27.29 34.76 -34.51
N PHE A 521 -28.60 34.87 -34.77
CA PHE A 521 -29.22 34.59 -36.06
C PHE A 521 -28.74 35.58 -37.14
#